data_AF-A0A6V8H405-F1
#
_entry.id   AF-A0A6V8H405-F1
#
_cell.length_a   1.000
_cell.length_b   1.000
_cell.length_c   1.000
_cell.angle_alpha   90.00
_cell.angle_beta   90.00
_cell.angle_gamma   90.00
#
_symmetry.space_group_name_H-M   'P 1'
#
loop_
_entity.id
_entity.type
_entity.pdbx_description
1 polymer ?
#
loop_
_entity_poly.entity_id
_entity_poly.type
_entity_poly.pdbx_seq_one_letter_code
_entity_poly.pdbx_strand_id
1 'polypeptide(L)'
;MLIPSRRFGSLINSSRILLSALAPSSTSTPTSQCVRCLHQKRATPIIPQPTPFVPDVPTFLSLIGREMHKHASKFTSWDSLFSLSSAELRELGIEPARQRRYLLRQREKFKNGIYGPGGDLDVVVDGAAQLRVVEVPVESSITQGEEVNTSLPSASATLSPGMRKVIVNIAPDAEKYEYKPSDTIKKYAHMKIHRGSTVKGPFIQALKGTNGAAVLIKATEGMWEDKRGQKVDGGERRRAEVRAKKRSAERRAAGA
;
A
#
# COMPACT_ATOMS: atom_id res chain seq x y z
N MET A 1 -17.67 3.98 -66.62
CA MET A 1 -17.73 2.52 -66.84
C MET A 1 -18.60 1.89 -65.76
N LEU A 2 -19.68 1.23 -66.20
CA LEU A 2 -20.35 0.02 -65.65
C LEU A 2 -20.18 -0.36 -64.16
N ILE A 3 -21.28 -0.23 -63.38
CA ILE A 3 -22.11 -1.23 -62.60
C ILE A 3 -21.50 -2.66 -62.46
N PRO A 4 -21.79 -3.56 -61.45
CA PRO A 4 -22.84 -3.62 -60.38
C PRO A 4 -22.36 -3.97 -58.95
N SER A 5 -23.11 -3.71 -57.87
CA SER A 5 -24.31 -4.41 -57.31
C SER A 5 -24.05 -5.79 -56.67
N ARG A 6 -24.44 -5.95 -55.39
CA ARG A 6 -25.13 -7.14 -54.85
C ARG A 6 -25.71 -6.85 -53.45
N ARG A 7 -27.01 -6.56 -53.41
CA ARG A 7 -27.93 -6.91 -52.31
C ARG A 7 -28.50 -8.30 -52.60
N PHE A 8 -28.60 -9.18 -51.62
CA PHE A 8 -29.59 -10.28 -51.45
C PHE A 8 -29.27 -10.92 -50.09
N GLY A 9 -30.19 -11.32 -49.22
CA GLY A 9 -31.64 -11.33 -49.24
C GLY A 9 -32.13 -11.68 -47.82
N SER A 10 -33.35 -11.27 -47.51
CA SER A 10 -34.13 -11.91 -46.45
C SER A 10 -34.65 -13.26 -46.96
N LEU A 11 -34.95 -14.18 -46.05
CA LEU A 11 -36.23 -14.92 -46.00
C LEU A 11 -36.24 -15.90 -44.80
N ILE A 12 -37.08 -15.51 -43.85
CA ILE A 12 -37.92 -16.28 -42.92
C ILE A 12 -38.31 -17.67 -43.48
N ASN A 13 -38.23 -18.76 -42.70
CA ASN A 13 -39.43 -19.53 -42.31
C ASN A 13 -39.22 -20.59 -41.22
N SER A 14 -40.31 -20.78 -40.47
CA SER A 14 -40.54 -21.57 -39.26
C SER A 14 -40.85 -23.04 -39.51
N SER A 15 -40.61 -23.90 -38.52
CA SER A 15 -41.50 -25.00 -38.01
C SER A 15 -40.78 -25.74 -36.85
N ARG A 16 -41.11 -25.56 -35.56
CA ARG A 16 -42.10 -26.27 -34.70
C ARG A 16 -42.21 -27.78 -35.01
N ILE A 17 -42.00 -28.70 -34.05
CA ILE A 17 -42.97 -29.28 -33.09
C ILE A 17 -42.16 -30.13 -32.05
N LEU A 18 -42.24 -29.89 -30.71
CA LEU A 18 -42.97 -30.60 -29.61
C LEU A 18 -42.70 -32.14 -29.51
N LEU A 19 -42.62 -32.87 -28.39
CA LEU A 19 -42.95 -32.68 -26.96
C LEU A 19 -42.33 -33.85 -26.12
N SER A 20 -41.97 -33.55 -24.87
CA SER A 20 -42.06 -34.35 -23.61
C SER A 20 -41.55 -35.82 -23.47
N ALA A 21 -40.79 -36.04 -22.40
CA ALA A 21 -41.08 -37.08 -21.40
C ALA A 21 -40.59 -36.64 -20.00
N LEU A 22 -41.49 -36.60 -19.02
CA LEU A 22 -41.21 -36.41 -17.59
C LEU A 22 -40.93 -37.78 -16.94
N ALA A 23 -39.91 -37.86 -16.09
CA ALA A 23 -39.74 -38.92 -15.11
C ALA A 23 -39.56 -38.30 -13.71
N PRO A 24 -40.24 -38.78 -12.66
CA PRO A 24 -40.06 -38.28 -11.30
C PRO A 24 -39.02 -39.14 -10.56
N SER A 25 -37.97 -38.52 -10.05
CA SER A 25 -37.08 -39.17 -9.08
C SER A 25 -36.78 -38.22 -7.92
N SER A 26 -37.39 -38.56 -6.79
CA SER A 26 -37.03 -38.23 -5.39
C SER A 26 -36.14 -37.00 -5.17
N THR A 27 -36.76 -35.87 -4.82
CA THR A 27 -36.08 -34.73 -4.23
C THR A 27 -35.69 -35.06 -2.78
N SER A 28 -34.48 -35.61 -2.57
CA SER A 28 -33.87 -35.56 -1.25
C SER A 28 -33.58 -34.10 -0.92
N THR A 29 -34.32 -33.51 0.00
CA THR A 29 -33.99 -32.18 0.52
C THR A 29 -32.76 -32.33 1.42
N PRO A 30 -31.58 -31.77 1.06
CA PRO A 30 -30.49 -31.74 2.02
C PRO A 30 -30.92 -30.81 3.14
N THR A 31 -31.20 -31.37 4.32
CA THR A 31 -31.28 -30.56 5.54
C THR A 31 -29.88 -29.98 5.74
N SER A 32 -29.70 -28.70 5.40
CA SER A 32 -28.48 -27.97 5.72
C SER A 32 -28.43 -27.84 7.24
N GLN A 33 -27.90 -28.87 7.91
CA GLN A 33 -27.53 -28.78 9.30
C GLN A 33 -26.52 -27.64 9.38
N CYS A 34 -26.96 -26.51 9.94
CA CYS A 34 -26.12 -25.36 10.20
C CYS A 34 -25.14 -25.78 11.29
N VAL A 35 -24.01 -26.38 10.88
CA VAL A 35 -22.92 -26.73 11.77
C VAL A 35 -22.42 -25.40 12.32
N ARG A 36 -22.75 -25.09 13.58
CA ARG A 36 -22.14 -23.98 14.28
C ARG A 36 -20.64 -24.24 14.27
N CYS A 37 -19.90 -23.50 13.44
CA CYS A 37 -18.46 -23.51 13.50
C CYS A 37 -18.06 -23.17 14.94
N LEU A 38 -17.45 -24.12 15.63
CA LEU A 38 -16.85 -23.87 16.93
C LEU A 38 -15.83 -22.76 16.70
N HIS A 39 -16.06 -21.61 17.34
CA HIS A 39 -15.16 -20.47 17.23
C HIS A 39 -13.84 -20.90 17.86
N GLN A 40 -12.83 -21.15 17.02
CA GLN A 40 -11.49 -21.46 17.48
C GLN A 40 -11.04 -20.33 18.41
N LYS A 41 -10.77 -20.67 19.68
CA LYS A 41 -10.27 -19.70 20.66
C LYS A 41 -9.02 -19.07 20.05
N ARG A 42 -9.09 -17.77 19.77
CA ARG A 42 -7.95 -17.04 19.19
C ARG A 42 -6.80 -17.09 20.18
N ALA A 43 -5.62 -17.46 19.70
CA ALA A 43 -4.40 -17.35 20.47
C ALA A 43 -4.23 -15.92 21.00
N THR A 44 -3.57 -15.77 22.14
CA THR A 44 -3.30 -14.46 22.73
C THR A 44 -2.58 -13.58 21.71
N PRO A 45 -3.00 -12.32 21.54
CA PRO A 45 -2.43 -11.45 20.53
C PRO A 45 -0.94 -11.20 20.83
N ILE A 46 -0.04 -11.71 20.00
CA ILE A 46 1.39 -11.39 20.05
C ILE A 46 1.55 -9.88 19.79
N ILE A 47 2.23 -9.15 20.65
CA ILE A 47 2.44 -7.70 20.49
C ILE A 47 3.72 -7.50 19.67
N PRO A 48 3.68 -6.72 18.56
CA PRO A 48 4.85 -6.47 17.74
C PRO A 48 5.77 -5.47 18.43
N GLN A 49 7.08 -5.66 18.29
CA GLN A 49 8.07 -4.70 18.78
C GLN A 49 7.98 -3.39 17.96
N PRO A 50 8.23 -2.22 18.57
CA PRO A 50 8.29 -0.96 17.85
C PRO A 50 9.43 -1.00 16.83
N THR A 51 9.21 -0.38 15.66
CA THR A 51 10.24 -0.29 14.62
C THR A 51 11.01 1.02 14.79
N PRO A 52 12.27 1.12 14.30
CA PRO A 52 13.02 2.37 14.37
C PRO A 52 12.28 3.55 13.71
N PHE A 53 11.53 3.26 12.65
CA PHE A 53 10.70 4.23 11.96
C PHE A 53 9.42 4.62 12.72
N VAL A 54 8.92 3.74 13.59
CA VAL A 54 7.71 3.95 14.41
C VAL A 54 8.01 3.57 15.86
N PRO A 55 8.72 4.44 16.61
CA PRO A 55 9.12 4.15 17.99
C PRO A 55 7.94 4.27 18.96
N ASP A 56 7.04 5.23 18.73
CA ASP A 56 6.01 5.62 19.68
C ASP A 56 4.59 5.50 19.12
N VAL A 57 3.62 5.38 20.04
CA VAL A 57 2.17 5.42 19.73
C VAL A 57 1.73 6.68 18.96
N PRO A 58 2.05 7.92 19.39
CA PRO A 58 1.68 9.12 18.64
C PRO A 58 2.21 9.10 17.20
N THR A 59 3.43 8.59 17.01
CA THR A 59 4.05 8.46 15.67
C THR A 59 3.26 7.49 14.80
N PHE A 60 2.88 6.32 15.32
CA PHE A 60 2.03 5.36 14.60
C PHE A 60 0.67 5.97 14.20
N LEU A 61 0.00 6.64 15.15
CA LEU A 61 -1.32 7.24 14.92
C LEU A 61 -1.27 8.42 13.93
N SER A 62 -0.17 9.17 13.91
CA SER A 62 0.07 10.21 12.91
C SER A 62 0.28 9.61 11.52
N LEU A 63 1.10 8.56 11.40
CA LEU A 63 1.41 7.91 10.12
C LEU A 63 0.16 7.33 9.43
N ILE A 64 -0.74 6.70 10.18
CA ILE A 64 -1.99 6.15 9.61
C ILE A 64 -3.01 7.26 9.25
N GLY A 65 -2.82 8.49 9.71
CA GLY A 65 -3.66 9.64 9.37
C GLY A 65 -5.09 9.55 9.88
N ARG A 66 -6.06 10.05 9.10
CA ARG A 66 -7.49 10.13 9.46
C ARG A 66 -7.76 10.77 10.84
N GLU A 67 -6.92 11.73 11.20
CA GLU A 67 -6.97 12.44 12.48
C GLU A 67 -6.84 11.53 13.71
N MET A 68 -6.16 10.39 13.58
CA MET A 68 -5.93 9.45 14.69
C MET A 68 -4.97 9.98 15.74
N HIS A 69 -4.12 10.94 15.38
CA HIS A 69 -3.26 11.65 16.33
C HIS A 69 -4.05 12.30 17.48
N LYS A 70 -5.32 12.69 17.27
CA LYS A 70 -6.19 13.30 18.30
C LYS A 70 -6.44 12.39 19.50
N HIS A 71 -6.41 11.08 19.29
CA HIS A 71 -6.67 10.08 20.32
C HIS A 71 -5.39 9.55 20.98
N ALA A 72 -4.21 10.10 20.66
CA ALA A 72 -2.94 9.61 21.19
C ALA A 72 -2.90 9.63 22.73
N SER A 73 -3.45 10.67 23.37
CA SER A 73 -3.49 10.79 24.83
C SER A 73 -4.34 9.73 25.54
N LYS A 74 -5.14 8.94 24.81
CA LYS A 74 -5.95 7.85 25.37
C LYS A 74 -5.14 6.57 25.59
N PHE A 75 -3.98 6.45 24.96
CA PHE A 75 -3.11 5.29 25.05
C PHE A 75 -1.95 5.59 25.99
N THR A 76 -1.78 4.75 27.01
CA THR A 76 -0.71 4.90 28.01
C THR A 76 0.61 4.26 27.56
N SER A 77 0.56 3.18 26.79
CA SER A 77 1.73 2.42 26.33
C SER A 77 1.55 1.83 24.94
N TRP A 78 2.65 1.40 24.32
CA TRP A 78 2.64 0.66 23.05
C TRP A 78 1.80 -0.62 23.15
N ASP A 79 1.94 -1.35 24.26
CA ASP A 79 1.19 -2.58 24.52
C ASP A 79 -0.32 -2.33 24.62
N SER A 80 -0.72 -1.21 25.24
CA SER A 80 -2.13 -0.78 25.29
C SER A 80 -2.70 -0.65 23.87
N LEU A 81 -1.97 0.00 22.96
CA LEU A 81 -2.42 0.18 21.58
C LEU A 81 -2.70 -1.15 20.86
N PHE A 82 -1.84 -2.17 21.04
CA PHE A 82 -1.97 -3.47 20.36
C PHE A 82 -2.82 -4.50 21.09
N SER A 83 -3.13 -4.29 22.37
CA SER A 83 -3.94 -5.21 23.19
C SER A 83 -5.42 -4.88 23.18
N LEU A 84 -5.78 -3.58 23.20
CA LEU A 84 -7.16 -3.16 23.44
C LEU A 84 -8.16 -3.69 22.40
N SER A 85 -9.34 -4.10 22.86
CA SER A 85 -10.43 -4.61 22.03
C SER A 85 -11.31 -3.49 21.44
N SER A 86 -12.21 -3.85 20.52
CA SER A 86 -13.17 -2.89 19.92
C SER A 86 -14.16 -2.28 20.94
N ALA A 87 -14.47 -2.99 22.02
CA ALA A 87 -15.36 -2.51 23.07
C ALA A 87 -14.62 -1.51 23.96
N GLU A 88 -13.41 -1.85 24.40
CA GLU A 88 -12.56 -0.97 25.22
C GLU A 88 -12.21 0.33 24.48
N LEU A 89 -11.88 0.25 23.18
CA LEU A 89 -11.62 1.45 22.37
C LEU A 89 -12.85 2.38 22.28
N ARG A 90 -14.06 1.82 22.35
CA ARG A 90 -15.29 2.62 22.42
C ARG A 90 -15.40 3.32 23.77
N GLU A 91 -15.12 2.62 24.87
CA GLU A 91 -15.15 3.16 26.23
C GLU A 91 -14.12 4.28 26.44
N LEU A 92 -12.96 4.18 25.78
CA LEU A 92 -11.93 5.23 25.78
C LEU A 92 -12.31 6.49 24.98
N GLY A 93 -13.46 6.48 24.28
CA GLY A 93 -13.98 7.63 23.53
C GLY A 93 -13.62 7.65 22.04
N ILE A 94 -13.12 6.55 21.46
CA ILE A 94 -12.94 6.42 20.00
C ILE A 94 -14.28 6.02 19.37
N GLU A 95 -15.18 7.00 19.34
CA GLU A 95 -16.59 6.77 19.04
C GLU A 95 -16.85 6.39 17.58
N PRO A 96 -16.33 7.12 16.57
CA PRO A 96 -16.66 6.81 15.19
C PRO A 96 -16.25 5.38 14.88
N ALA A 97 -17.23 4.49 14.72
CA ALA A 97 -16.98 3.06 14.53
C ALA A 97 -16.08 2.80 13.31
N ARG A 98 -16.12 3.70 12.31
CA ARG A 98 -15.22 3.68 11.14
C ARG A 98 -13.76 3.94 11.50
N GLN A 99 -13.46 4.85 12.44
CA GLN A 99 -12.10 5.10 12.92
C GLN A 99 -11.59 3.91 13.72
N ARG A 100 -12.42 3.36 14.61
CA ARG A 100 -12.06 2.18 15.42
C ARG A 100 -11.74 0.94 14.58
N ARG A 101 -12.60 0.61 13.61
CA ARG A 101 -12.36 -0.49 12.66
C ARG A 101 -11.12 -0.26 11.81
N TYR A 102 -10.85 1.00 11.44
CA TYR A 102 -9.66 1.36 10.70
C TYR A 102 -8.38 1.15 11.52
N LEU A 103 -8.37 1.60 12.78
CA LEU A 103 -7.24 1.41 13.70
C LEU A 103 -6.95 -0.08 13.91
N LEU A 104 -7.98 -0.90 14.17
CA LEU A 104 -7.82 -2.35 14.33
C LEU A 104 -7.21 -3.00 13.09
N ARG A 105 -7.65 -2.60 11.90
CA ARG A 105 -7.07 -3.08 10.64
C ARG A 105 -5.61 -2.69 10.47
N GLN A 106 -5.24 -1.45 10.82
CA GLN A 106 -3.86 -0.98 10.73
C GLN A 106 -2.96 -1.70 11.74
N ARG A 107 -3.45 -1.95 12.96
CA ARG A 107 -2.78 -2.79 13.95
C ARG A 107 -2.50 -4.18 13.37
N GLU A 108 -3.51 -4.85 12.83
CA GLU A 108 -3.35 -6.19 12.22
C GLU A 108 -2.31 -6.20 11.08
N LYS A 109 -2.31 -5.19 10.20
CA LYS A 109 -1.29 -5.04 9.15
C LYS A 109 0.13 -4.94 9.74
N PHE A 110 0.30 -4.09 10.76
CA PHE A 110 1.58 -3.91 11.43
C PHE A 110 2.06 -5.20 12.11
N LYS A 111 1.15 -5.95 12.77
CA LYS A 111 1.46 -7.25 13.37
C LYS A 111 1.94 -8.29 12.36
N ASN A 112 1.42 -8.22 11.13
CA ASN A 112 1.80 -9.12 10.05
C ASN A 112 3.08 -8.66 9.32
N GLY A 113 3.75 -7.60 9.79
CA GLY A 113 4.93 -7.04 9.12
C GLY A 113 4.61 -6.32 7.80
N ILE A 114 3.34 -6.03 7.52
CA ILE A 114 2.90 -5.34 6.31
C ILE A 114 2.89 -3.85 6.61
N TYR A 115 4.06 -3.23 6.47
CA TYR A 115 4.23 -1.80 6.67
C TYR A 115 3.96 -1.00 5.40
N GLY A 116 3.70 0.30 5.56
CA GLY A 116 3.72 1.23 4.45
C GLY A 116 5.15 1.68 4.10
N PRO A 117 5.30 2.68 3.22
CA PRO A 117 6.60 3.23 2.86
C PRO A 117 7.43 3.59 4.11
N GLY A 118 8.68 3.12 4.17
CA GLY A 118 9.63 3.45 5.23
C GLY A 118 9.54 2.61 6.51
N GLY A 119 8.54 1.73 6.67
CA GLY A 119 8.40 0.94 7.91
C GLY A 119 9.44 -0.16 8.11
N ASP A 120 10.17 -0.51 7.06
CA ASP A 120 11.24 -1.51 7.00
C ASP A 120 12.65 -0.91 7.14
N LEU A 121 12.73 0.39 7.45
CA LEU A 121 13.99 1.11 7.62
C LEU A 121 14.60 0.84 9.00
N ASP A 122 15.85 0.37 9.01
CA ASP A 122 16.57 0.07 10.25
C ASP A 122 17.20 1.32 10.90
N VAL A 123 17.89 2.14 10.12
CA VAL A 123 18.56 3.36 10.59
C VAL A 123 17.63 4.55 10.36
N VAL A 124 17.07 5.10 11.44
CA VAL A 124 16.17 6.25 11.41
C VAL A 124 16.55 7.18 12.54
N VAL A 125 16.69 8.47 12.26
CA VAL A 125 17.01 9.50 13.25
C VAL A 125 15.93 10.58 13.16
N ASP A 126 15.30 10.92 14.27
CA ASP A 126 14.21 11.92 14.36
C ASP A 126 13.05 11.70 13.37
N GLY A 127 12.72 10.44 13.10
CA GLY A 127 11.70 10.06 12.13
C GLY A 127 12.09 10.35 10.67
N ALA A 128 13.37 10.64 10.40
CA ALA A 128 13.93 10.80 9.06
C ALA A 128 14.98 9.72 8.78
N ALA A 129 15.04 9.29 7.53
CA ALA A 129 15.97 8.27 7.06
C ALA A 129 16.44 8.60 5.65
N GLN A 130 17.70 8.28 5.34
CA GLN A 130 18.28 8.54 4.04
C GLN A 130 18.49 7.23 3.29
N LEU A 131 17.90 7.15 2.10
CA LEU A 131 18.13 6.07 1.17
C LEU A 131 19.13 6.50 0.10
N ARG A 132 20.11 5.66 -0.18
CA ARG A 132 21.11 5.93 -1.21
C ARG A 132 21.34 4.74 -2.12
N VAL A 133 21.52 5.01 -3.41
CA VAL A 133 21.98 4.00 -4.37
C VAL A 133 23.48 3.83 -4.23
N VAL A 134 23.91 2.61 -3.95
CA VAL A 134 25.31 2.23 -3.81
C VAL A 134 25.60 1.03 -4.71
N GLU A 135 26.80 0.99 -5.29
CA GLU A 135 27.32 -0.17 -6.00
C GLU A 135 27.90 -1.16 -4.98
N VAL A 136 27.41 -2.39 -5.02
CA VAL A 136 27.81 -3.47 -4.12
C VAL A 136 28.28 -4.65 -4.98
N PRO A 137 29.36 -5.35 -4.60
CA PRO A 137 29.80 -6.54 -5.32
C PRO A 137 28.68 -7.58 -5.36
N VAL A 138 28.52 -8.21 -6.54
CA VAL A 138 27.58 -9.31 -6.69
C VAL A 138 28.23 -10.54 -6.10
N GLU A 139 27.87 -10.87 -4.86
CA GLU A 139 28.22 -12.17 -4.30
C GLU A 139 27.43 -13.24 -5.05
N SER A 140 28.14 -14.14 -5.73
CA SER A 140 27.56 -15.38 -6.27
C SER A 140 27.25 -16.28 -5.08
N SER A 141 26.03 -16.22 -4.55
CA SER A 141 25.57 -17.16 -3.53
C SER A 141 25.50 -18.55 -4.15
N ILE A 142 26.54 -19.36 -3.94
CA ILE A 142 26.48 -20.81 -4.15
C ILE A 142 25.64 -21.35 -2.99
N THR A 143 24.32 -21.35 -3.15
CA THR A 143 23.45 -22.12 -2.26
C THR A 143 23.69 -23.58 -2.63
N GLN A 144 24.20 -24.38 -1.69
CA GLN A 144 24.55 -25.78 -1.92
C GLN A 144 23.37 -26.54 -2.56
N GLY A 145 23.47 -26.88 -3.85
CA GLY A 145 22.62 -27.87 -4.52
C GLY A 145 21.65 -27.38 -5.60
N GLU A 146 21.45 -26.08 -5.82
CA GLU A 146 20.62 -25.59 -6.94
C GLU A 146 21.40 -24.58 -7.80
N GLU A 147 21.85 -25.04 -8.96
CA GLU A 147 22.45 -24.21 -10.01
C GLU A 147 21.41 -23.26 -10.62
N VAL A 148 21.07 -22.20 -9.90
CA VAL A 148 20.39 -21.05 -10.51
C VAL A 148 21.46 -20.27 -11.28
N ASN A 149 21.53 -20.49 -12.59
CA ASN A 149 22.31 -19.72 -13.56
C ASN A 149 21.91 -18.23 -13.52
N THR A 150 22.31 -17.52 -12.48
CA THR A 150 22.24 -16.07 -12.43
C THR A 150 23.48 -15.59 -13.18
N SER A 151 23.32 -15.34 -14.49
CA SER A 151 24.37 -14.71 -15.28
C SER A 151 24.87 -13.46 -14.53
N LEU A 152 26.19 -13.37 -14.36
CA LEU A 152 26.82 -12.18 -13.79
C LEU A 152 26.31 -10.97 -14.58
N PRO A 153 25.91 -9.87 -13.91
CA PRO A 153 25.41 -8.71 -14.63
C PRO A 153 26.51 -8.20 -15.57
N SER A 154 26.20 -8.25 -16.87
CA SER A 154 27.07 -7.75 -17.93
C SER A 154 27.34 -6.26 -17.68
N ALA A 155 28.61 -5.86 -17.77
CA ALA A 155 29.04 -4.49 -17.51
C ALA A 155 28.24 -3.51 -18.40
N SER A 156 27.74 -2.44 -17.79
CA SER A 156 27.01 -1.37 -18.48
C SER A 156 27.80 -0.07 -18.37
N ALA A 157 27.58 0.88 -19.29
CA ALA A 157 28.34 2.14 -19.36
C ALA A 157 28.39 2.97 -18.05
N THR A 158 27.50 2.69 -17.09
CA THR A 158 27.43 3.40 -15.79
C THR A 158 27.61 2.49 -14.57
N LEU A 159 27.98 1.23 -14.78
CA LEU A 159 28.14 0.21 -13.74
C LEU A 159 29.53 -0.40 -13.83
N SER A 160 30.21 -0.47 -12.70
CA SER A 160 31.49 -1.18 -12.61
C SER A 160 31.29 -2.68 -12.86
N PRO A 161 32.21 -3.36 -13.59
CA PRO A 161 32.11 -4.80 -13.82
C PRO A 161 32.03 -5.58 -12.50
N GLY A 162 31.08 -6.53 -12.41
CA GLY A 162 30.89 -7.35 -11.19
C GLY A 162 30.14 -6.65 -10.05
N MET A 163 29.68 -5.41 -10.24
CA MET A 163 28.89 -4.66 -9.25
C MET A 163 27.40 -4.61 -9.62
N ARG A 164 26.55 -4.50 -8.60
CA ARG A 164 25.13 -4.18 -8.77
C ARG A 164 24.74 -2.96 -7.94
N LYS A 165 23.83 -2.15 -8.46
CA LYS A 165 23.26 -1.02 -7.71
C LYS A 165 22.14 -1.48 -6.80
N VAL A 166 22.26 -1.14 -5.52
CA VAL A 166 21.25 -1.43 -4.51
C VAL A 166 20.94 -0.19 -3.69
N ILE A 167 19.73 -0.12 -3.14
CA ILE A 167 19.33 0.94 -2.23
C ILE A 167 19.75 0.52 -0.83
N VAL A 168 20.47 1.38 -0.13
CA VAL A 168 20.91 1.17 1.24
C VAL A 168 20.35 2.28 2.12
N ASN A 169 19.92 1.92 3.34
CA ASN A 169 19.54 2.88 4.36
C ASN A 169 20.77 3.34 5.16
N ILE A 170 20.94 4.65 5.25
CA ILE A 170 22.05 5.34 5.91
C ILE A 170 21.44 6.38 6.86
N ALA A 171 22.17 6.75 7.91
CA ALA A 171 21.80 7.89 8.74
C ALA A 171 21.64 9.17 7.88
N PRO A 172 20.71 10.08 8.24
CA PRO A 172 20.37 11.24 7.41
C PRO A 172 21.51 12.24 7.22
N ASP A 173 22.54 12.20 8.08
CA ASP A 173 23.71 13.09 7.98
C ASP A 173 24.92 12.43 7.32
N ALA A 174 24.87 11.11 7.08
CA ALA A 174 26.02 10.39 6.55
C ALA A 174 26.06 10.44 5.02
N GLU A 175 27.21 10.89 4.50
CA GLU A 175 27.42 11.09 3.07
C GLU A 175 27.90 9.86 2.34
N LYS A 176 28.39 8.82 3.03
CA LYS A 176 28.97 7.61 2.41
C LYS A 176 28.48 6.37 3.14
N TYR A 177 28.36 5.29 2.38
CA TYR A 177 28.11 3.95 2.90
C TYR A 177 29.35 3.11 2.65
N GLU A 178 29.81 2.45 3.70
CA GLU A 178 30.90 1.48 3.63
C GLU A 178 30.28 0.08 3.61
N TYR A 179 30.47 -0.64 2.50
CA TYR A 179 29.97 -2.00 2.38
C TYR A 179 30.77 -2.94 3.27
N LYS A 180 30.08 -3.66 4.16
CA LYS A 180 30.65 -4.80 4.90
C LYS A 180 30.05 -6.09 4.35
N PRO A 181 30.85 -7.15 4.13
CA PRO A 181 30.35 -8.43 3.61
C PRO A 181 29.36 -9.13 4.55
N SER A 182 29.31 -8.73 5.83
CA SER A 182 28.30 -9.18 6.79
C SER A 182 26.92 -8.57 6.58
N ASP A 183 26.80 -7.48 5.82
CA ASP A 183 25.57 -6.71 5.74
C ASP A 183 24.55 -7.40 4.84
N THR A 184 23.42 -7.80 5.42
CA THR A 184 22.33 -8.37 4.64
C THR A 184 21.65 -7.28 3.82
N ILE A 185 21.80 -7.36 2.50
CA ILE A 185 21.22 -6.39 1.56
C ILE A 185 19.70 -6.58 1.48
N LYS A 186 18.95 -5.75 2.20
CA LYS A 186 17.48 -5.75 2.21
C LYS A 186 16.91 -5.01 1.00
N LYS A 187 15.72 -5.43 0.55
CA LYS A 187 14.92 -4.68 -0.42
C LYS A 187 13.92 -3.84 0.34
N TYR A 188 13.90 -2.53 0.09
CA TYR A 188 12.95 -1.64 0.72
C TYR A 188 11.60 -1.61 -0.02
N ALA A 189 10.51 -1.76 0.70
CA ALA A 189 9.16 -1.76 0.16
C ALA A 189 8.84 -0.41 -0.51
N HIS A 190 8.17 -0.45 -1.66
CA HIS A 190 7.75 0.72 -2.44
C HIS A 190 8.89 1.61 -2.99
N MET A 191 10.14 1.22 -2.81
CA MET A 191 11.32 1.92 -3.33
C MET A 191 11.92 1.16 -4.50
N LYS A 192 12.32 1.87 -5.55
CA LYS A 192 12.99 1.27 -6.70
C LYS A 192 14.02 2.20 -7.32
N ILE A 193 15.02 1.61 -7.95
CA ILE A 193 16.00 2.34 -8.75
C ILE A 193 15.41 2.54 -10.16
N HIS A 194 15.52 3.75 -10.68
CA HIS A 194 15.01 4.17 -11.98
C HIS A 194 16.13 4.87 -12.76
N ARG A 195 16.20 4.65 -14.08
CA ARG A 195 17.27 5.19 -14.96
C ARG A 195 18.68 4.92 -14.41
N GLY A 196 18.88 3.76 -13.79
CA GLY A 196 20.17 3.30 -13.30
C GLY A 196 20.68 3.96 -12.00
N SER A 197 20.30 5.19 -11.66
CA SER A 197 20.84 5.87 -10.46
C SER A 197 19.80 6.61 -9.62
N THR A 198 18.59 6.85 -10.12
CA THR A 198 17.59 7.67 -9.42
C THR A 198 16.69 6.79 -8.54
N VAL A 199 16.57 7.08 -7.25
CA VAL A 199 15.59 6.42 -6.38
C VAL A 199 14.20 7.01 -6.65
N LYS A 200 13.20 6.13 -6.83
CA LYS A 200 11.80 6.50 -6.96
C LYS A 200 10.94 5.75 -5.96
N GLY A 201 9.98 6.46 -5.40
CA GLY A 201 9.03 5.96 -4.41
C GLY A 201 8.12 7.07 -3.89
N PRO A 202 7.10 6.74 -3.10
CA PRO A 202 6.22 7.71 -2.46
C PRO A 202 6.89 8.40 -1.26
N PHE A 203 6.53 9.66 -0.99
CA PHE A 203 6.99 10.46 0.18
C PHE A 203 8.51 10.68 0.28
N ILE A 204 9.19 10.67 -0.86
CA ILE A 204 10.64 10.81 -0.92
C ILE A 204 11.04 12.24 -1.34
N GLN A 205 12.09 12.79 -0.72
CA GLN A 205 12.65 14.11 -1.04
C GLN A 205 14.09 13.96 -1.55
N ALA A 206 14.35 14.34 -2.80
CA ALA A 206 15.68 14.19 -3.37
C ALA A 206 16.70 15.13 -2.70
N LEU A 207 17.86 14.58 -2.33
CA LEU A 207 18.95 15.39 -1.77
C LEU A 207 19.69 16.14 -2.86
N LYS A 208 19.91 17.43 -2.63
CA LYS A 208 20.63 18.32 -3.56
C LYS A 208 22.05 17.80 -3.81
N GLY A 209 22.54 17.92 -5.04
CA GLY A 209 23.90 17.51 -5.41
C GLY A 209 24.09 16.01 -5.72
N THR A 210 23.09 15.15 -5.50
CA THR A 210 23.23 13.69 -5.72
C THR A 210 22.54 13.16 -6.98
N ASN A 211 22.03 14.04 -7.86
CA ASN A 211 21.29 13.66 -9.08
C ASN A 211 20.16 12.63 -8.85
N GLY A 212 19.55 12.67 -7.66
CA GLY A 212 18.48 11.75 -7.24
C GLY A 212 18.94 10.37 -6.79
N ALA A 213 20.24 10.14 -6.62
CA ALA A 213 20.79 8.90 -6.08
C ALA A 213 20.69 8.80 -4.55
N ALA A 214 20.61 9.93 -3.86
CA ALA A 214 20.32 9.99 -2.43
C ALA A 214 19.02 10.74 -2.18
N VAL A 215 18.21 10.21 -1.27
CA VAL A 215 16.85 10.66 -1.06
C VAL A 215 16.49 10.52 0.42
N LEU A 216 15.84 11.53 0.97
CA LEU A 216 15.37 11.58 2.35
C LEU A 216 13.90 11.15 2.42
N ILE A 217 13.57 10.30 3.38
CA ILE A 217 12.21 9.92 3.75
C ILE A 217 11.97 10.43 5.16
N LYS A 218 10.93 11.24 5.35
CA LYS A 218 10.52 11.77 6.64
C LYS A 218 9.13 11.24 7.01
N ALA A 219 8.95 10.85 8.27
CA ALA A 219 7.66 10.48 8.81
C ALA A 219 6.71 11.67 8.75
N THR A 220 5.75 11.61 7.82
CA THR A 220 4.71 12.63 7.64
C THR A 220 3.33 12.08 8.01
N GLU A 221 2.44 12.94 8.48
CA GLU A 221 1.06 12.55 8.77
C GLU A 221 0.38 11.94 7.54
N GLY A 222 -0.34 10.84 7.74
CA GLY A 222 -1.11 10.17 6.70
C GLY A 222 -0.27 9.46 5.64
N MET A 223 1.03 9.21 5.91
CA MET A 223 1.90 8.47 4.99
C MET A 223 1.38 7.05 4.70
N TRP A 224 0.72 6.42 5.68
CA TRP A 224 0.10 5.08 5.57
C TRP A 224 -1.43 5.16 5.52
N GLU A 225 -1.98 6.34 5.25
CA GLU A 225 -3.42 6.54 5.22
C GLU A 225 -4.05 5.88 3.97
N ASP A 226 -5.07 5.06 4.21
CA ASP A 226 -5.98 4.65 3.14
C ASP A 226 -6.93 5.83 2.85
N LYS A 227 -6.57 6.71 1.90
CA LYS A 227 -7.34 7.94 1.59
C LYS A 227 -8.79 7.63 1.24
N ARG A 228 -9.71 8.43 1.77
CA ARG A 228 -11.13 8.33 1.44
C ARG A 228 -11.44 9.17 0.20
N GLY A 229 -12.19 8.59 -0.73
CA GLY A 229 -12.68 9.33 -1.88
C GLY A 229 -13.57 10.49 -1.43
N GLN A 230 -13.20 11.71 -1.82
CA GLN A 230 -14.02 12.91 -1.64
C GLN A 230 -14.67 13.28 -2.98
N LYS A 231 -15.92 13.76 -2.91
CA LYS A 231 -16.63 14.24 -4.10
C LYS A 231 -16.06 15.59 -4.54
N VAL A 232 -15.46 15.64 -5.72
CA VAL A 232 -15.04 16.89 -6.37
C VAL A 232 -16.28 17.62 -6.93
N ASP A 233 -16.46 18.88 -6.55
CA ASP A 233 -17.58 19.74 -6.96
C ASP A 233 -18.98 19.12 -6.77
N GLY A 234 -19.23 18.50 -5.62
CA GLY A 234 -20.51 17.84 -5.33
C GLY A 234 -20.71 16.48 -6.03
N GLY A 235 -19.70 16.02 -6.77
CA GLY A 235 -19.73 14.78 -7.54
C GLY A 235 -20.37 14.97 -8.92
N GLU A 236 -20.39 13.90 -9.71
CA GLU A 236 -20.78 13.94 -11.12
C GLU A 236 -22.14 14.62 -11.38
N ARG A 237 -23.18 14.24 -10.63
CA ARG A 237 -24.55 14.76 -10.83
C ARG A 237 -24.71 16.25 -10.52
N ARG A 238 -24.01 16.76 -9.50
CA ARG A 238 -24.18 18.15 -9.02
C ARG A 238 -23.09 19.09 -9.51
N ARG A 239 -22.09 18.60 -10.25
CA ARG A 239 -20.93 19.38 -10.71
C ARG A 239 -21.32 20.64 -11.47
N ALA A 240 -22.22 20.52 -12.45
CA ALA A 240 -22.65 21.66 -13.25
C ALA A 240 -23.39 22.72 -12.40
N GLU A 241 -24.31 22.27 -11.55
CA GLU A 241 -25.07 23.12 -10.63
C GLU A 241 -24.15 23.85 -9.65
N VAL A 242 -23.25 23.13 -8.96
CA VAL A 242 -22.31 23.68 -7.99
C VAL A 242 -21.39 24.71 -8.64
N ARG A 243 -20.87 24.42 -9.84
CA ARG A 243 -20.03 25.38 -10.59
C ARG A 243 -20.81 26.59 -11.08
N ALA A 244 -22.07 26.44 -11.46
CA ALA A 244 -22.93 27.56 -11.85
C ALA A 244 -23.22 28.48 -10.65
N LYS A 245 -23.57 27.89 -9.49
CA LYS A 245 -23.78 28.61 -8.23
C LYS A 245 -22.52 29.34 -7.76
N LYS A 246 -21.35 28.68 -7.86
CA LYS A 246 -20.06 29.29 -7.53
C LYS A 246 -19.76 30.51 -8.41
N ARG A 247 -19.88 30.36 -9.75
CA ARG A 247 -19.66 31.48 -10.71
C ARG A 247 -20.62 32.64 -10.49
N SER A 248 -21.87 32.38 -10.15
CA SER A 248 -22.85 33.44 -9.90
C SER A 248 -22.58 34.17 -8.59
N ALA A 249 -22.13 33.47 -7.54
CA ALA A 249 -21.67 34.10 -6.29
C ALA A 249 -20.42 34.96 -6.51
N GLU A 250 -19.44 34.47 -7.26
CA GLU A 250 -18.22 35.22 -7.62
C GLU A 250 -18.55 36.51 -8.39
N ARG A 251 -19.46 36.46 -9.37
CA ARG A 251 -19.90 37.66 -10.10
C ARG A 251 -20.59 38.69 -9.20
N ARG A 252 -21.41 38.22 -8.25
CA ARG A 252 -22.05 39.12 -7.28
C ARG A 252 -21.03 39.76 -6.35
N ALA A 253 -20.03 39.01 -5.91
CA ALA A 253 -18.98 39.52 -5.04
C ALA A 253 -18.02 40.49 -5.75
N ALA A 254 -17.81 40.34 -7.06
CA ALA A 254 -16.94 41.23 -7.84
C ALA A 254 -17.65 42.50 -8.36
N GLY A 255 -18.98 42.48 -8.43
CA GLY A 255 -19.80 43.63 -8.79
C GLY A 255 -20.33 44.44 -7.60
N ALA A 256 -20.04 43.98 -6.37
CA ALA A 256 -20.25 44.71 -5.12
C ALA A 256 -18.92 45.34 -4.68
#